data_AF-Q43090-F1
#
_entry.id   AF-Q43090-F1
#
_cell.length_a   1.000
_cell.length_b   1.000
_cell.length_c   1.000
_cell.angle_alpha   90.00
_cell.angle_beta   90.00
_cell.angle_gamma   90.00
#
_symmetry.space_group_name_H-M   'P 1'
#
loop_
_entity.id
_entity.type
_entity.pdbx_description
1 polymer ?
#
loop_
_entity_poly.entity_id
_entity_poly.type
_entity_poly.pdbx_seq_one_letter_code
_entity_poly.pdbx_strand_id
1 'polypeptide(L)'
;KARALKITEELDRTMEVPKPVRMHWTGCPNTCAQVQVADIGFMGCMTRDENKKVVEGVDIFIGGRVGADSHLGDLIHKGVPCKDVVPVVQELLIKHFGAIRKTNM
;
A
#
# COMPACT_ATOMS: atom_id res chain seq x y z
N LYS A 1 6.04 -11.08 4.19
CA LYS A 1 4.85 -11.90 3.79
C LYS A 1 3.70 -11.79 4.79
N ALA A 2 3.83 -12.26 6.04
CA ALA A 2 2.73 -12.30 7.02
C ALA A 2 2.02 -10.93 7.21
N ARG A 3 2.78 -9.84 7.28
CA ARG A 3 2.23 -8.47 7.40
C ARG A 3 1.36 -8.07 6.21
N ALA A 4 1.81 -8.35 4.99
CA ALA A 4 1.08 -8.04 3.77
C ALA A 4 -0.28 -8.77 3.76
N LEU A 5 -0.30 -10.06 4.09
CA LEU A 5 -1.53 -10.85 4.19
C LEU A 5 -2.53 -10.23 5.17
N LYS A 6 -2.08 -9.93 6.40
CA LYS A 6 -2.93 -9.33 7.43
C LYS A 6 -3.53 -7.99 7.00
N ILE A 7 -2.75 -7.15 6.33
CA ILE A 7 -3.22 -5.85 5.84
C ILE A 7 -4.22 -6.04 4.70
N THR A 8 -3.95 -6.94 3.75
CA THR A 8 -4.88 -7.23 2.66
C THR A 8 -6.19 -7.82 3.16
N GLU A 9 -6.17 -8.77 4.11
CA GLU A 9 -7.38 -9.33 4.73
C GLU A 9 -8.24 -8.25 5.40
N GLU A 10 -7.61 -7.30 6.09
CA GLU A 10 -8.31 -6.16 6.71
C GLU A 10 -8.94 -5.24 5.66
N LEU A 11 -8.23 -4.97 4.56
CA LEU A 11 -8.74 -4.17 3.45
C LEU A 11 -9.91 -4.87 2.75
N ASP A 12 -9.81 -6.17 2.47
CA ASP A 12 -10.89 -6.96 1.87
C ASP A 12 -12.13 -7.01 2.77
N ARG A 13 -11.96 -7.03 4.10
CA ARG A 13 -13.09 -6.97 5.04
C ARG A 13 -13.79 -5.62 5.03
N THR A 14 -13.05 -4.53 4.84
CA THR A 14 -13.54 -3.16 5.08
C THR A 14 -13.86 -2.38 3.80
N MET A 15 -13.38 -2.82 2.65
CA MET A 15 -13.48 -2.12 1.37
C MET A 15 -14.11 -3.01 0.29
N GLU A 16 -14.86 -2.37 -0.61
CA GLU A 16 -15.26 -2.93 -1.89
C GLU A 16 -14.57 -2.14 -2.99
N VAL A 17 -13.83 -2.84 -3.85
CA VAL A 17 -13.01 -2.22 -4.89
C VAL A 17 -13.53 -2.67 -6.26
N PRO A 18 -14.01 -1.75 -7.13
CA PRO A 18 -14.71 -2.11 -8.37
C PRO A 18 -13.79 -2.64 -9.48
N LYS A 19 -12.47 -2.58 -9.28
CA LYS A 19 -11.45 -2.96 -10.26
C LYS A 19 -10.33 -3.76 -9.59
N PRO A 20 -9.66 -4.67 -10.31
CA PRO A 20 -8.50 -5.36 -9.77
C PRO A 20 -7.37 -4.36 -9.47
N VAL A 21 -6.90 -4.33 -8.22
CA VAL A 21 -5.79 -3.49 -7.78
C VAL A 21 -4.62 -4.39 -7.37
N ARG A 22 -3.48 -4.23 -8.04
CA ARG A 22 -2.24 -4.99 -7.78
C ARG A 22 -1.47 -4.30 -6.67
N MET A 23 -1.31 -5.01 -5.55
CA MET A 23 -0.52 -4.57 -4.41
C MET A 23 0.78 -5.36 -4.32
N HIS A 24 1.92 -4.69 -4.24
CA HIS A 24 3.24 -5.36 -4.16
C HIS A 24 4.02 -4.91 -2.93
N TRP A 25 4.68 -5.85 -2.27
CA TRP A 25 5.40 -5.63 -1.01
C TRP A 25 6.86 -6.07 -1.12
N THR A 26 7.79 -5.13 -1.02
CA THR A 26 9.24 -5.40 -0.95
C THR A 26 9.80 -5.00 0.42
N GLY A 27 10.80 -5.72 0.92
CA GLY A 27 11.37 -5.46 2.24
C GLY A 27 12.41 -4.35 2.29
N CYS A 28 13.02 -3.99 1.15
CA CYS A 28 14.10 -3.02 1.07
C CYS A 28 14.16 -2.34 -0.31
N PRO A 29 15.02 -1.30 -0.47
CA PRO A 29 15.15 -0.54 -1.72
C PRO A 29 15.56 -1.33 -2.96
N ASN A 30 16.08 -2.55 -2.80
CA ASN A 30 16.40 -3.44 -3.94
C ASN A 30 15.16 -3.89 -4.73
N THR A 31 13.95 -3.66 -4.21
CA THR A 31 12.68 -3.82 -4.94
C THR A 31 12.51 -5.16 -5.65
N CYS A 32 12.95 -6.27 -5.05
CA CYS A 32 12.80 -7.60 -5.65
C CYS A 32 11.33 -7.96 -5.94
N ALA A 33 10.38 -7.37 -5.20
CA ALA A 33 8.94 -7.50 -5.41
C ALA A 33 8.33 -6.39 -6.30
N GLN A 34 9.16 -5.57 -6.95
CA GLN A 34 8.79 -4.68 -8.05
C GLN A 34 7.71 -3.64 -7.67
N VAL A 35 7.90 -2.89 -6.58
CA VAL A 35 6.85 -1.97 -6.09
C VAL A 35 6.52 -0.83 -7.07
N GLN A 36 7.44 -0.46 -7.95
CA GLN A 36 7.24 0.59 -8.94
C GLN A 36 6.30 0.18 -10.08
N VAL A 37 5.98 -1.11 -10.26
CA VAL A 37 5.01 -1.53 -11.30
C VAL A 37 3.62 -1.82 -10.73
N ALA A 38 3.46 -1.74 -9.41
CA ALA A 38 2.21 -1.98 -8.72
C ALA A 38 1.27 -0.79 -8.84
N ASP A 39 -0.04 -1.07 -8.75
CA ASP A 39 -1.03 0.00 -8.62
C ASP A 39 -0.83 0.70 -7.27
N ILE A 40 -0.56 -0.07 -6.20
CA ILE A 40 -0.07 0.41 -4.91
C ILE A 40 1.13 -0.44 -4.47
N GLY A 41 2.30 0.19 -4.34
CA GLY A 41 3.54 -0.45 -3.93
C GLY A 41 3.92 -0.14 -2.48
N PHE A 42 4.53 -1.09 -1.77
CA PHE A 42 4.95 -0.95 -0.37
C PHE A 42 6.41 -1.38 -0.19
N MET A 43 7.27 -0.45 0.17
CA MET A 43 8.69 -0.70 0.41
C MET A 43 9.03 -0.55 1.89
N GLY A 44 9.54 -1.61 2.50
CA GLY A 44 9.89 -1.63 3.92
C GLY A 44 10.97 -0.61 4.27
N CYS A 45 10.75 0.11 5.37
CA CYS A 45 11.69 1.07 5.93
C CYS A 45 11.62 1.08 7.47
N MET A 46 12.61 1.70 8.11
CA MET A 46 12.54 2.06 9.53
C MET A 46 12.01 3.48 9.64
N THR A 47 10.99 3.68 10.47
CA THR A 47 10.38 4.99 10.71
C THR A 47 10.22 5.24 12.22
N ARG A 48 9.61 6.36 12.59
CA ARG A 48 9.27 6.68 13.98
C ARG A 48 7.77 6.82 14.16
N ASP A 49 7.24 6.31 15.25
CA ASP A 49 5.86 6.54 15.66
C ASP A 49 5.69 7.92 16.34
N GLU A 50 4.47 8.23 16.78
CA GLU A 50 4.11 9.47 17.49
C GLU A 50 4.91 9.67 18.79
N ASN A 51 5.41 8.60 19.40
CA ASN A 51 6.24 8.63 20.60
C ASN A 51 7.74 8.67 20.28
N LYS A 52 8.11 8.93 19.01
CA LYS A 52 9.47 8.94 18.48
C LYS A 52 10.21 7.60 18.59
N LYS A 53 9.51 6.50 18.87
CA LYS A 53 10.11 5.16 18.94
C LYS A 53 10.36 4.65 17.53
N VAL A 54 11.50 3.99 17.32
CA VAL A 54 11.82 3.36 16.03
C VAL A 54 10.91 2.14 15.84
N VAL A 55 10.20 2.12 14.71
CA VAL A 55 9.24 1.07 14.34
C VAL A 55 9.38 0.69 12.87
N GLU A 56 8.87 -0.48 12.49
CA GLU A 56 8.75 -0.85 11.08
C GLU A 56 7.70 0.02 10.39
N GLY A 57 8.04 0.51 9.20
CA GLY A 57 7.15 1.27 8.34
C GLY A 57 7.26 0.86 6.88
N VAL A 58 6.50 1.55 6.04
CA VAL A 58 6.55 1.43 4.59
C VAL A 58 6.55 2.79 3.91
N ASP A 59 7.33 2.85 2.83
CA ASP A 59 7.21 3.85 1.79
C ASP A 59 6.16 3.35 0.78
N ILE A 60 5.17 4.17 0.47
CA ILE A 60 4.04 3.83 -0.40
C ILE A 60 4.21 4.48 -1.76
N PHE A 61 4.10 3.66 -2.81
CA PHE A 61 4.18 4.04 -4.21
C PHE A 61 2.82 3.93 -4.90
N ILE A 62 2.53 4.78 -5.88
CA ILE A 62 1.30 4.71 -6.69
C ILE A 62 1.59 5.01 -8.16
N GLY A 63 0.72 4.52 -9.05
CA GLY A 63 0.76 4.88 -10.48
C GLY A 63 1.59 3.95 -11.36
N GLY A 64 2.04 2.81 -10.82
CA GLY A 64 2.70 1.78 -11.61
C GLY A 64 1.71 1.12 -12.58
N ARG A 65 2.02 1.13 -13.88
CA ARG A 65 1.24 0.47 -14.93
C ARG A 65 2.09 -0.57 -15.66
N VAL A 66 1.44 -1.64 -16.09
CA VAL A 66 2.06 -2.72 -16.89
C VAL A 66 1.32 -2.89 -18.21
N GLY A 67 1.93 -3.58 -19.16
CA GLY A 67 1.39 -3.74 -20.52
C GLY A 67 1.94 -2.67 -21.47
N ALA A 68 1.21 -2.40 -22.55
CA ALA A 68 1.68 -1.50 -23.62
C ALA A 68 1.84 -0.05 -23.16
N ASP A 69 1.00 0.43 -22.22
CA ASP A 69 1.11 1.74 -21.59
C ASP A 69 1.75 1.62 -20.20
N SER A 70 2.95 1.04 -20.14
CA SER A 70 3.69 0.84 -18.89
C SER A 70 4.20 2.16 -18.31
N HIS A 71 4.17 2.29 -16.98
CA HIS A 71 4.69 3.44 -16.26
C HIS A 71 5.25 3.01 -14.90
N LEU A 72 6.34 3.64 -14.45
CA LEU A 72 6.88 3.41 -13.11
C LEU A 72 6.19 4.33 -12.12
N GLY A 73 5.63 3.76 -11.06
CA GLY A 73 4.95 4.49 -10.00
C GLY A 73 5.90 5.33 -9.15
N ASP A 74 5.36 6.39 -8.59
CA ASP A 74 6.07 7.38 -7.80
C ASP A 74 5.83 7.17 -6.30
N LEU A 75 6.81 7.59 -5.49
CA LEU A 75 6.69 7.63 -4.04
C LEU A 75 5.68 8.71 -3.63
N ILE A 76 4.61 8.33 -2.94
CA ILE A 76 3.56 9.26 -2.48
C ILE A 76 3.53 9.46 -0.97
N HIS A 77 3.92 8.45 -0.19
CA HIS A 77 4.07 8.55 1.26
C HIS A 77 5.37 7.90 1.71
N LYS A 78 6.11 8.59 2.57
CA LYS A 78 7.38 8.08 3.12
C LYS A 78 7.21 7.76 4.60
N GLY A 79 7.70 6.60 5.02
CA GLY A 79 7.83 6.24 6.43
C GLY A 79 6.51 6.07 7.16
N VAL A 80 5.46 5.54 6.51
CA VAL A 80 4.17 5.26 7.17
C VAL A 80 4.38 4.11 8.15
N PRO A 81 4.15 4.29 9.47
CA PRO A 81 4.25 3.20 10.42
C PRO A 81 3.31 2.07 10.04
N CYS A 82 3.74 0.81 10.18
CA CYS A 82 2.96 -0.32 9.69
C CYS A 82 1.56 -0.46 10.34
N LYS A 83 1.36 0.14 11.52
CA LYS A 83 0.06 0.18 12.21
C LYS A 83 -0.95 1.13 11.53
N ASP A 84 -0.46 2.11 10.79
CA ASP A 84 -1.26 3.16 10.14
C ASP A 84 -1.49 2.90 8.65
N VAL A 85 -0.96 1.79 8.11
CA VAL A 85 -1.06 1.47 6.67
C VAL A 85 -2.50 1.25 6.23
N VAL A 86 -3.32 0.55 7.02
CA VAL A 86 -4.71 0.24 6.65
C VAL A 86 -5.52 1.51 6.36
N PRO A 87 -5.65 2.49 7.27
CA PRO A 87 -6.42 3.69 6.98
C PRO A 87 -5.86 4.49 5.79
N VAL A 88 -4.54 4.57 5.65
CA VAL A 88 -3.91 5.24 4.49
C VAL A 88 -4.29 4.54 3.19
N VAL A 89 -4.22 3.22 3.13
CA VAL A 89 -4.55 2.48 1.90
C VAL A 89 -6.04 2.54 1.60
N GLN A 90 -6.92 2.55 2.61
CA GLN A 90 -8.36 2.76 2.39
C GLN A 90 -8.63 4.11 1.70
N GLU A 91 -7.97 5.19 2.14
CA GLU A 91 -8.09 6.51 1.50
C GLU A 91 -7.58 6.50 0.06
N LEU A 92 -6.44 5.84 -0.20
CA LEU A 92 -5.91 5.70 -1.56
C LEU A 92 -6.84 4.89 -2.47
N LEU A 93 -7.42 3.80 -1.96
CA LEU A 93 -8.40 2.98 -2.68
C LEU A 93 -9.64 3.79 -3.08
N ILE A 94 -10.16 4.62 -2.17
CA ILE A 94 -11.30 5.50 -2.47
C ILE A 94 -10.91 6.54 -3.53
N LYS A 95 -9.82 7.27 -3.29
CA LYS A 95 -9.42 8.43 -4.10
C LYS A 95 -8.99 8.06 -5.51
N HIS A 96 -8.28 6.94 -5.68
CA HIS A 96 -7.63 6.58 -6.94
C HIS A 96 -8.27 5.38 -7.65
N PHE A 97 -8.98 4.51 -6.92
CA PHE A 97 -9.50 3.25 -7.46
C PHE A 97 -11.02 3.12 -7.35
N GLY A 98 -11.72 4.16 -6.89
CA GLY A 98 -13.18 4.18 -6.80
C GLY A 98 -13.75 3.20 -5.78
N ALA A 99 -12.95 2.80 -4.79
CA ALA A 99 -13.41 1.92 -3.74
C ALA A 99 -14.43 2.61 -2.83
N ILE A 100 -15.30 1.80 -2.23
CA ILE A 100 -16.27 2.24 -1.22
C ILE A 100 -16.03 1.47 0.09
N ARG A 101 -16.26 2.13 1.23
CA ARG A 101 -16.23 1.45 2.53
C ARG A 101 -17.44 0.55 2.64
N LYS A 102 -17.23 -0.72 2.98
CA LYS A 102 -18.32 -1.65 3.28
C LYS A 102 -19.05 -1.14 4.51
N THR A 103 -20.36 -0.92 4.37
CA THR A 103 -21.21 -0.71 5.54
C THR A 103 -21.37 -2.07 6.18
N ASN A 104 -20.77 -2.28 7.36
CA ASN A 104 -21.07 -3.48 8.14
C ASN A 104 -22.56 -3.40 8.49
N MET A 105 -23.37 -4.26 7.84
CA MET A 105 -24.71 -4.60 8.32
C MET A 105 -24.60 -5.45 9.57
#